data_AF-A0A7C2YSH7-F1
#
_entry.id   AF-A0A7C2YSH7-F1
#
_cell.length_a   1.000
_cell.length_b   1.000
_cell.length_c   1.000
_cell.angle_alpha   90.00
_cell.angle_beta   90.00
_cell.angle_gamma   90.00
#
_symmetry.space_group_name_H-M   'P 1'
#
loop_
_entity.id
_entity.type
_entity.pdbx_description
1 polymer ?
#
loop_
_entity_poly.entity_id
_entity_poly.type
_entity_poly.pdbx_seq_one_letter_code
_entity_poly.pdbx_strand_id
1 'polypeptide(L)' 'KLSLKPGERRKVTFRVPAEILSFYDQYMRQVVEEGEYAVEVGSSSEDVRLSGKFYVTRTLVIGERKRFFSETAIE' A
#
# COMPACT_ATOMS: atom_id res chain seq x y z
N LYS A 1 -15.18 -1.46 2.54
CA LYS A 1 -16.19 -0.60 3.21
C LYS A 1 -16.50 -1.21 4.58
N LEU A 2 -16.57 -0.40 5.63
CA LEU A 2 -16.91 -0.83 6.99
C LEU A 2 -18.13 -0.04 7.47
N SER A 3 -19.11 -0.72 8.07
CA SER A 3 -20.27 -0.08 8.70
C SER A 3 -19.98 0.10 10.18
N LEU A 4 -20.25 1.29 10.73
CA LEU A 4 -20.08 1.63 12.13
C LEU A 4 -21.38 2.20 12.68
N LYS A 5 -21.71 1.87 13.93
CA LYS A 5 -22.77 2.55 14.68
C LYS A 5 -22.35 3.98 15.04
N PRO A 6 -23.28 4.89 15.34
CA PRO A 6 -22.95 6.21 15.86
C PRO A 6 -22.01 6.12 17.08
N GLY A 7 -20.88 6.81 17.02
CA GLY A 7 -19.85 6.81 18.08
C GLY A 7 -18.92 5.58 18.11
N GLU A 8 -19.18 4.55 17.30
CA GLU A 8 -18.32 3.36 17.22
C GLU A 8 -16.99 3.70 16.52
N ARG A 9 -15.89 3.21 17.09
CA ARG A 9 -14.55 3.30 16.50
C ARG A 9 -14.00 1.89 16.34
N ARG A 10 -13.32 1.67 15.23
CA ARG A 10 -12.61 0.43 14.90
C ARG A 10 -11.23 0.77 14.35
N LYS A 11 -10.28 -0.12 14.57
CA LYS A 11 -8.94 -0.04 13.99
C LYS A 11 -8.89 -0.97 12.79
N VAL A 12 -8.44 -0.44 11.66
CA VAL A 12 -8.26 -1.20 10.43
C VAL A 12 -6.78 -1.31 10.15
N THR A 13 -6.30 -2.52 9.93
CA THR A 13 -4.90 -2.81 9.60
C THR A 13 -4.82 -3.39 8.19
N PHE A 14 -4.10 -2.70 7.30
CA PHE A 14 -3.80 -3.18 5.96
C PHE A 14 -2.41 -3.81 5.95
N ARG A 15 -2.30 -5.04 5.43
CA ARG A 15 -1.01 -5.66 5.10
C ARG A 15 -0.86 -5.59 3.59
N VAL A 16 0.03 -4.70 3.15
CA VAL A 16 0.28 -4.45 1.72
C VAL A 16 1.56 -5.19 1.32
N PRO A 17 1.47 -6.23 0.47
CA PRO A 17 2.64 -6.86 -0.13
C PRO A 17 3.43 -5.83 -0.95
N ALA A 18 4.75 -5.80 -0.78
CA ALA A 18 5.62 -4.85 -1.49
C ALA A 18 5.52 -5.00 -3.02
N GLU A 19 5.19 -6.19 -3.51
CA GLU A 19 5.02 -6.51 -4.94
C GLU A 19 3.94 -5.62 -5.61
N ILE A 20 2.95 -5.13 -4.84
CA ILE A 20 1.90 -4.22 -5.34
C ILE A 20 2.45 -2.85 -5.72
N LEU A 21 3.57 -2.44 -5.11
CA LEU A 21 4.22 -1.15 -5.37
C LEU A 21 5.07 -1.15 -6.65
N SER A 22 5.09 -2.28 -7.36
CA SER A 22 5.94 -2.43 -8.54
C SER A 22 5.41 -1.72 -9.77
N PHE A 23 6.34 -1.27 -10.60
CA PHE A 23 6.07 -0.70 -11.93
C PHE A 23 7.08 -1.26 -12.93
N TYR A 24 6.86 -1.03 -14.22
CA TYR A 24 7.81 -1.44 -15.27
C TYR A 24 8.94 -0.43 -15.40
N ASP A 25 10.18 -0.89 -15.30
CA ASP A 25 11.36 -0.08 -15.61
C ASP A 25 11.59 0.07 -17.13
N GLN A 26 12.62 0.81 -17.51
CA GLN A 26 13.01 1.03 -18.91
C GLN A 26 13.36 -0.25 -19.70
N TYR A 27 13.59 -1.37 -19.02
CA TYR A 27 13.90 -2.67 -19.61
C TYR A 27 12.70 -3.61 -19.60
N MET A 28 11.49 -3.10 -19.31
CA MET A 28 10.25 -3.88 -19.19
C MET A 28 10.30 -4.94 -18.09
N ARG A 29 11.08 -4.71 -17.02
CA ARG A 29 11.09 -5.54 -15.81
C ARG A 29 10.16 -4.94 -14.77
N GLN A 30 9.39 -5.76 -14.07
CA GLN A 30 8.64 -5.27 -12.91
C GLN A 30 9.57 -5.09 -11.72
N VAL A 31 9.64 -3.87 -11.21
CA VAL A 31 10.53 -3.52 -10.10
C VAL A 31 9.81 -2.72 -9.03
N VAL A 32 10.22 -2.89 -7.78
CA VAL A 32 9.99 -1.92 -6.70
C VAL A 32 11.31 -1.20 -6.53
N GLU A 33 11.35 0.08 -6.84
CA GLU A 33 12.58 0.87 -6.82
C GLU A 33 13.01 1.20 -5.38
N GLU A 34 14.33 1.33 -5.18
CA GLU A 34 14.85 1.95 -3.96
C GLU A 34 14.39 3.41 -3.86
N GLY A 35 13.94 3.83 -2.67
CA GLY A 35 13.55 5.21 -2.45
C GLY A 35 12.50 5.40 -1.38
N GLU A 36 12.10 6.66 -1.22
CA GLU A 36 11.03 7.05 -0.31
C GLU A 36 9.66 6.85 -0.97
N TYR A 37 8.76 6.18 -0.24
CA TYR A 37 7.37 5.98 -0.63
C TYR A 37 6.47 6.69 0.37
N ALA A 38 5.51 7.44 -0.15
CA ALA A 38 4.41 7.99 0.64
C ALA A 38 3.29 6.94 0.80
N VAL A 39 2.64 6.95 1.96
CA VAL A 39 1.43 6.18 2.23
C VAL A 39 0.36 7.16 2.67
N GLU A 40 -0.79 7.10 2.02
CA GLU A 40 -1.89 8.02 2.26
C GLU A 40 -3.19 7.25 2.47
N VAL A 41 -3.99 7.69 3.43
CA VAL A 41 -5.31 7.15 3.74
C VAL A 41 -6.30 8.29 3.80
N GLY A 42 -7.38 8.18 3.03
CA GLY A 42 -8.38 9.22 2.85
C GLY A 42 -9.76 8.67 2.50
N SER A 43 -10.75 9.56 2.45
CA SER A 43 -12.09 9.23 1.92
C SER A 43 -12.09 9.10 0.40
N SER A 44 -11.18 9.84 -0.24
CA SER A 44 -10.92 9.87 -1.68
C SER A 44 -9.45 10.20 -1.91
N SER A 45 -9.01 10.19 -3.17
CA SER A 45 -7.67 10.65 -3.58
C SER A 45 -7.42 12.12 -3.27
N GLU A 46 -8.48 12.94 -3.23
CA GLU A 46 -8.40 14.37 -2.94
C GLU A 46 -8.58 14.70 -1.43
N ASP A 47 -9.17 13.80 -0.64
CA ASP A 47 -9.43 13.97 0.81
C ASP A 47 -8.58 13.01 1.65
N VAL A 48 -7.28 13.27 1.71
CA VAL A 48 -6.30 12.53 2.53
C VAL A 48 -6.35 13.01 3.99
N ARG A 49 -6.46 12.08 4.94
CA ARG A 49 -6.61 12.35 6.38
C ARG A 49 -5.50 11.79 7.25
N LEU A 50 -4.73 10.85 6.72
CA LEU A 50 -3.56 10.28 7.37
C LEU A 50 -2.48 10.06 6.30
N SER A 51 -1.29 10.55 6.56
CA SER A 51 -0.12 10.32 5.72
C SER A 51 1.04 9.76 6.53
N GLY A 52 1.90 9.01 5.85
CA GLY A 52 3.11 8.43 6.39
C GLY A 52 4.11 8.19 5.28
N LYS A 53 5.32 7.80 5.66
CA LYS A 53 6.41 7.52 4.71
C LYS A 53 7.20 6.32 5.17
N PHE A 54 7.75 5.59 4.21
CA PHE A 54 8.76 4.55 4.47
C PHE A 54 9.79 4.57 3.34
N TYR A 55 10.95 3.96 3.60
CA TYR A 55 12.02 3.89 2.63
C TYR A 55 12.25 2.43 2.22
N VAL A 56 12.21 2.16 0.92
CA VAL A 56 12.65 0.89 0.34
C VAL A 56 14.15 0.97 0.19
N THR A 57 14.90 0.10 0.87
CA THR A 57 16.37 0.20 0.99
C THR A 57 17.16 -0.40 -0.17
N ARG A 58 16.48 -1.06 -1.13
CA ARG A 58 17.08 -1.56 -2.37
C ARG A 58 16.01 -1.87 -3.41
N THR A 59 16.36 -1.74 -4.68
CA THR A 59 15.48 -2.13 -5.78
C THR A 59 15.26 -3.66 -5.80
N LEU A 60 14.00 -4.08 -5.89
CA LEU A 60 13.59 -5.47 -6.00
C LEU A 60 13.05 -5.74 -7.40
N VAL A 61 13.48 -6.82 -8.05
CA VAL A 61 12.85 -7.31 -9.29
C VAL A 61 11.79 -8.35 -8.92
N ILE A 62 10.54 -8.11 -9.31
CA ILE A 62 9.41 -8.98 -8.96
C ILE A 62 9.32 -10.15 -9.93
N GLY A 63 9.29 -11.37 -9.38
CA GLY A 63 9.12 -12.62 -10.15
C GLY A 63 7.67 -12.93 -10.51
N GLU A 64 7.40 -14.17 -10.95
CA GLU A 64 6.10 -14.56 -11.52
C GLU A 64 4.95 -14.67 -10.50
N ARG A 65 5.25 -14.91 -9.22
CA ARG A 65 4.22 -15.04 -8.17
C ARG A 65 3.84 -13.68 -7.61
N LYS A 66 2.78 -13.11 -8.17
CA LYS A 66 2.28 -11.78 -7.79
C LYS A 66 1.16 -11.89 -6.76
N ARG A 67 1.29 -11.13 -5.66
CA ARG A 67 0.18 -10.82 -4.76
C ARG A 67 -0.40 -9.49 -5.20
N PHE A 68 -1.67 -9.51 -5.62
CA PHE A 68 -2.35 -8.32 -6.14
C PHE A 68 -3.20 -7.60 -5.10
N PHE A 69 -3.48 -8.26 -3.97
CA PHE A 69 -4.39 -7.74 -2.97
C PHE A 69 -3.69 -7.60 -1.63
N SER A 70 -4.00 -6.49 -0.95
CA SER A 70 -3.70 -6.32 0.47
C SER A 70 -4.63 -7.18 1.31
N GLU A 71 -4.13 -7.70 2.42
CA GLU A 71 -4.97 -8.29 3.45
C GLU A 71 -5.44 -7.20 4.42
N THR A 72 -6.63 -7.37 5.01
CA THR A 72 -7.19 -6.41 5.96
C THR A 72 -7.66 -7.11 7.22
N ALA A 73 -7.32 -6.56 8.38
CA ALA A 73 -7.82 -6.97 9.68
C ALA A 73 -8.54 -5.80 10.36
N ILE A 74 -9.59 -6.10 11.14
CA ILE A 74 -10.41 -5.10 11.82
C ILE A 74 -10.50 -5.49 13.30
N GLU A 75 -10.16 -4.54 14.18
CA GLU A 75 -10.21 -4.64 15.65
C GLU A 75 -11.25 -3.64 16.21
#